data_AF-A0A7X9H135-F1
#
_entry.id   AF-A0A7X9H135-F1
#
_cell.length_a   1.000
_cell.length_b   1.000
_cell.length_c   1.000
_cell.angle_alpha   90.00
_cell.angle_beta   90.00
_cell.angle_gamma   90.00
#
_symmetry.space_group_name_H-M   'P 1'
#
loop_
_entity.id
_entity.type
_entity.pdbx_description
1 polymer ?
#
loop_
_entity_poly.entity_id
_entity_poly.type
_entity_poly.pdbx_seq_one_letter_code
_entity_poly.pdbx_strand_id
1 'polypeptide(L)'
;MANMKEAIDYINEKYSEKLELGIVLGSGLGGLGERIENPIKISYKDIPGFPLSTVEGHKGQLIIGQLSGKNVIAMQGRFHYYEGYPLSQVVFPIRVMIGLGIKTLIVTNAAGGVNE
;
A
#
# COMPACT_ATOMS: atom_id res chain seq x y z
N MET A 1 -3.53 7.58 -19.29
CA MET A 1 -3.63 7.13 -17.88
C MET A 1 -3.01 5.74 -17.85
N ALA A 2 -2.07 5.46 -16.95
CA ALA A 2 -1.55 4.10 -16.79
C ALA A 2 -2.73 3.16 -16.46
N ASN A 3 -2.76 1.99 -17.08
CA ASN A 3 -3.89 1.10 -16.95
C ASN A 3 -3.81 0.39 -15.59
N MET A 4 -4.88 0.40 -14.81
CA MET A 4 -4.96 -0.35 -13.54
C MET A 4 -4.58 -1.83 -13.74
N LYS A 5 -4.89 -2.39 -14.91
CA LYS A 5 -4.50 -3.74 -15.32
C LYS A 5 -2.98 -3.93 -15.32
N GLU A 6 -2.20 -2.96 -15.81
CA GLU A 6 -0.73 -3.04 -15.85
C GLU A 6 -0.14 -3.10 -14.44
N ALA A 7 -0.69 -2.32 -13.51
CA ALA A 7 -0.28 -2.36 -12.11
C ALA A 7 -0.57 -3.71 -11.45
N ILE A 8 -1.77 -4.26 -11.71
CA ILE A 8 -2.20 -5.57 -11.20
C ILE A 8 -1.30 -6.67 -11.77
N ASP A 9 -1.11 -6.70 -13.09
CA ASP A 9 -0.28 -7.69 -13.78
C ASP A 9 1.16 -7.64 -13.25
N TYR A 10 1.74 -6.44 -13.11
CA TYR A 10 3.09 -6.24 -12.58
C TYR A 10 3.28 -6.77 -11.15
N ILE A 11 2.24 -6.69 -10.31
CA ILE A 11 2.27 -7.23 -8.94
C ILE A 11 2.08 -8.75 -8.96
N ASN A 12 1.16 -9.27 -9.78
CA ASN A 12 0.91 -10.71 -9.90
C ASN A 12 2.14 -11.49 -10.42
N GLU A 13 2.97 -10.87 -11.26
CA GLU A 13 4.26 -11.44 -11.68
C GLU A 13 5.23 -11.70 -10.52
N LYS A 14 5.09 -10.95 -9.41
CA LYS A 14 5.97 -11.04 -8.23
C LYS A 14 5.34 -11.89 -7.13
N TYR A 15 4.02 -11.93 -7.05
CA TYR A 15 3.30 -12.69 -6.05
C TYR A 15 1.95 -13.15 -6.59
N SER A 16 1.76 -14.48 -6.66
CA SER A 16 0.59 -15.09 -7.28
C SER A 16 -0.33 -15.82 -6.30
N GLU A 17 0.06 -15.93 -5.03
CA GLU A 17 -0.81 -16.51 -4.01
C GLU A 17 -1.97 -15.58 -3.68
N LYS A 18 -3.03 -16.15 -3.12
CA LYS A 18 -4.20 -15.39 -2.70
C LYS A 18 -3.84 -14.44 -1.55
N LEU A 19 -4.04 -13.16 -1.78
CA LEU A 19 -3.97 -12.13 -0.74
C LEU A 19 -5.29 -12.07 0.04
N GLU A 20 -5.20 -11.94 1.36
CA GLU A 20 -6.37 -11.89 2.26
C GLU A 20 -6.69 -10.48 2.73
N LEU A 21 -5.67 -9.66 2.99
CA LEU A 21 -5.80 -8.36 3.64
C LEU A 21 -4.90 -7.31 3.00
N GLY A 22 -5.47 -6.12 2.77
CA GLY A 22 -4.71 -4.91 2.46
C GLY A 22 -4.48 -4.09 3.73
N ILE A 23 -3.30 -3.49 3.89
CA ILE A 23 -2.98 -2.64 5.03
C ILE A 23 -2.38 -1.32 4.53
N VAL A 24 -2.87 -0.19 5.03
CA VAL A 24 -2.28 1.13 4.77
C VAL A 24 -1.59 1.63 6.04
N LEU A 25 -0.27 1.72 6.00
CA LEU A 25 0.55 2.18 7.12
C LEU A 25 0.75 3.69 7.04
N GLY A 26 0.15 4.41 8.00
CA GLY A 26 0.31 5.86 8.12
C GLY A 26 1.63 6.28 8.76
N SER A 27 1.76 7.60 8.98
CA SER A 27 2.94 8.22 9.59
C SER A 27 3.26 7.59 10.94
N GLY A 28 4.54 7.25 11.17
CA GLY A 28 5.00 6.58 12.39
C GLY A 28 4.67 5.08 12.50
N LEU A 29 3.85 4.52 11.60
CA LEU A 29 3.38 3.13 11.66
C LEU A 29 4.07 2.20 10.65
N GLY A 30 5.06 2.74 9.91
CA GLY A 30 5.85 1.97 8.95
C GLY A 30 6.57 0.77 9.57
N GLY A 31 6.88 0.80 10.88
CA GLY A 31 7.54 -0.30 11.58
C GLY A 31 6.77 -1.63 11.54
N LEU A 32 5.44 -1.61 11.38
CA LEU A 32 4.65 -2.84 11.20
C LEU A 32 5.06 -3.60 9.94
N GLY A 33 5.49 -2.90 8.89
CA GLY A 33 5.96 -3.51 7.65
C GLY A 33 7.20 -4.39 7.82
N GLU A 34 8.03 -4.12 8.84
CA GLU A 34 9.22 -4.94 9.12
C GLU A 34 8.88 -6.24 9.87
N ARG A 35 7.64 -6.40 10.34
CA ARG A 35 7.14 -7.64 10.96
C ARG A 35 6.50 -8.59 9.96
N ILE A 36 6.42 -8.21 8.68
CA ILE A 36 5.91 -9.07 7.61
C ILE A 36 6.99 -10.10 7.27
N GLU A 37 6.63 -11.37 7.42
CA GLU A 37 7.48 -12.53 7.16
C GLU A 37 7.56 -12.81 5.66
N ASN A 38 8.72 -13.30 5.21
CA ASN A 38 9.03 -13.58 3.80
C ASN A 38 8.67 -12.41 2.85
N PRO A 39 9.13 -11.18 3.12
CA PRO A 39 8.62 -10.00 2.45
C PRO A 39 9.16 -9.87 1.02
N ILE A 40 8.25 -9.67 0.07
CA ILE A 40 8.53 -9.11 -1.25
C ILE A 40 8.27 -7.60 -1.17
N LYS A 41 9.33 -6.82 -1.35
CA LYS A 41 9.27 -5.34 -1.29
C LYS A 41 9.27 -4.79 -2.72
N ILE A 42 8.26 -4.00 -3.07
CA ILE A 42 8.08 -3.42 -4.41
C ILE A 42 8.00 -1.90 -4.28
N SER A 43 8.94 -1.16 -4.85
CA SER A 43 8.91 0.31 -4.78
C SER A 43 7.76 0.86 -5.61
N TYR A 44 7.08 1.90 -5.12
CA TYR A 44 5.98 2.54 -5.85
C TYR A 44 6.41 3.06 -7.22
N LYS A 45 7.66 3.51 -7.35
CA LYS A 45 8.21 4.02 -8.62
C LYS A 45 8.22 2.97 -9.74
N ASP A 46 8.25 1.69 -9.37
CA ASP A 46 8.35 0.59 -10.33
C ASP A 46 6.94 0.07 -10.73
N ILE A 47 5.89 0.50 -10.04
CA ILE A 47 4.51 0.05 -10.28
C ILE A 47 3.82 1.04 -11.23
N PRO A 48 3.35 0.60 -12.40
CA PRO A 48 2.64 1.46 -13.33
C PRO A 48 1.49 2.23 -12.68
N GLY A 49 1.47 3.56 -12.84
CA GLY A 49 0.40 4.43 -12.35
C GLY A 49 0.45 4.81 -10.87
N PHE A 50 1.38 4.25 -10.07
CA PHE A 50 1.55 4.68 -8.70
C PHE A 50 2.20 6.08 -8.63
N PRO A 51 1.71 6.97 -7.73
CA PRO A 51 2.40 8.20 -7.39
C PRO A 51 3.73 7.94 -6.66
N LEU A 52 4.54 8.99 -6.53
CA LEU A 52 5.73 8.98 -5.69
C LEU A 52 5.36 9.47 -4.29
N SER A 53 5.92 8.83 -3.26
CA SER A 53 5.72 9.30 -1.89
C SER A 53 6.75 10.37 -1.57
N THR A 54 6.31 11.56 -1.14
CA THR A 54 7.24 12.68 -0.88
C THR A 54 7.35 13.04 0.61
N VAL A 55 6.47 12.51 1.45
CA VAL A 55 6.43 12.77 2.89
C VAL A 55 7.51 11.99 3.64
N GLU A 56 8.19 12.66 4.58
CA GLU A 56 9.19 12.04 5.45
C GLU A 56 8.62 10.88 6.26
N GLY A 57 9.40 9.80 6.40
CA GLY A 57 8.98 8.58 7.09
C GLY A 57 8.10 7.64 6.25
N HIS A 58 7.71 8.03 5.03
CA HIS A 58 7.06 7.12 4.08
C HIS A 58 8.10 6.47 3.17
N LYS A 59 8.34 5.17 3.33
CA LYS A 59 9.34 4.45 2.52
C LYS A 59 8.96 4.34 1.04
N GLY A 60 7.67 4.44 0.71
CA GLY A 60 7.22 4.45 -0.68
C GLY A 60 7.28 3.07 -1.35
N GLN A 61 6.80 2.03 -0.66
CA GLN A 61 6.81 0.66 -1.17
C GLN A 61 5.59 -0.15 -0.74
N LEU A 62 5.23 -1.14 -1.56
CA LEU A 62 4.40 -2.26 -1.15
C LEU A 62 5.27 -3.33 -0.51
N ILE A 63 4.72 -3.96 0.53
CA ILE A 63 5.30 -5.16 1.14
C ILE A 63 4.25 -6.25 1.04
N ILE A 64 4.60 -7.35 0.38
CA ILE A 64 3.76 -8.54 0.28
C ILE A 64 4.43 -9.66 1.07
N GLY A 65 3.67 -10.40 1.87
CA GLY A 65 4.22 -11.51 2.64
C GLY A 65 3.20 -12.03 3.66
N GLN A 66 3.68 -12.63 4.73
CA GLN A 66 2.83 -13.18 5.79
C GLN A 66 2.86 -12.33 7.05
N LEU A 67 1.69 -12.10 7.66
CA LEU A 67 1.58 -11.47 8.97
C LEU A 67 0.55 -12.25 9.79
N SER A 68 0.98 -12.85 10.90
CA SER A 68 0.13 -13.70 11.75
C SER A 68 -0.56 -14.83 10.97
N GLY A 69 0.17 -15.49 10.07
CA GLY A 69 -0.33 -16.59 9.24
C GLY A 69 -1.32 -16.16 8.14
N LYS A 70 -1.37 -14.87 7.80
CA LYS A 70 -2.22 -14.32 6.74
C LYS A 70 -1.38 -13.73 5.62
N ASN A 71 -1.78 -13.99 4.38
CA ASN A 71 -1.15 -13.37 3.21
C ASN A 71 -1.63 -11.92 3.10
N VAL A 72 -0.71 -10.98 3.28
CA VAL A 72 -1.02 -9.53 3.35
C VAL A 72 -0.27 -8.76 2.28
N ILE A 73 -0.88 -7.66 1.83
CA ILE A 73 -0.24 -6.60 1.05
C ILE A 73 -0.33 -5.31 1.86
N ALA A 74 0.81 -4.72 2.19
CA ALA A 74 0.90 -3.51 3.00
C ALA A 74 1.53 -2.36 2.21
N MET A 75 0.89 -1.20 2.25
CA MET A 75 1.48 0.07 1.82
C MET A 75 2.32 0.64 2.97
N GLN A 76 3.64 0.63 2.84
CA GLN A 76 4.56 1.24 3.81
C GLN A 76 4.82 2.70 3.40
N GLY A 77 3.88 3.55 3.81
CA GLY A 77 3.71 4.91 3.30
C GLY A 77 2.44 5.01 2.45
N ARG A 78 1.88 6.20 2.36
CA ARG A 78 0.67 6.52 1.58
C ARG A 78 0.79 7.88 0.94
N PHE A 79 -0.09 8.15 -0.01
CA PHE A 79 -0.19 9.44 -0.69
C PHE A 79 -1.23 10.31 0.00
N HIS A 80 -1.02 11.61 -0.03
CA HIS A 80 -1.93 12.57 0.55
C HIS A 80 -2.38 13.59 -0.50
N TYR A 81 -3.61 14.06 -0.32
CA TYR A 81 -4.14 15.12 -1.16
C TYR A 81 -3.32 16.41 -1.05
N TYR A 82 -2.79 16.71 0.15
CA TYR A 82 -1.97 17.91 0.38
C TYR A 82 -0.61 17.86 -0.34
N GLU A 83 -0.14 16.71 -0.83
CA GLU A 83 1.07 16.60 -1.67
C GLU A 83 0.82 17.11 -3.10
N GLY A 84 -0.41 17.53 -3.43
CA GLY A 84 -0.80 18.01 -4.76
C GLY A 84 -1.37 16.92 -5.67
N TYR A 85 -1.50 15.68 -5.18
CA TYR A 85 -2.08 14.59 -5.94
C TYR A 85 -3.61 14.70 -6.01
N PRO A 86 -4.23 14.50 -7.20
CA PRO A 86 -5.68 14.37 -7.28
C PRO A 86 -6.14 13.13 -6.50
N LEU A 87 -7.36 13.15 -5.96
CA LEU A 87 -7.90 12.02 -5.17
C LEU A 87 -7.88 10.70 -5.95
N SER A 88 -8.04 10.75 -7.28
CA SER A 88 -7.94 9.57 -8.15
C SER A 88 -6.59 8.86 -8.07
N GLN A 89 -5.51 9.61 -7.88
CA GLN A 89 -4.16 9.06 -7.66
C GLN A 89 -3.95 8.61 -6.22
N VAL A 90 -4.46 9.37 -5.24
CA VAL A 90 -4.40 9.00 -3.81
C VAL A 90 -5.03 7.63 -3.56
N VAL A 91 -6.18 7.35 -4.20
CA VAL A 91 -6.91 6.09 -4.02
C VAL A 91 -6.52 5.00 -5.04
N PHE A 92 -5.63 5.30 -6.00
CA PHE A 92 -5.26 4.34 -7.05
C PHE A 92 -4.72 3.01 -6.49
N PRO A 93 -3.82 2.99 -5.48
CA PRO A 93 -3.34 1.74 -4.88
C PRO A 93 -4.45 0.86 -4.32
N ILE A 94 -5.51 1.49 -3.77
CA ILE A 94 -6.65 0.76 -3.20
C ILE A 94 -7.43 0.06 -4.31
N ARG A 95 -7.62 0.72 -5.46
CA ARG A 95 -8.25 0.09 -6.63
C ARG A 95 -7.44 -1.07 -7.17
N VAL A 96 -6.11 -0.95 -7.15
CA VAL A 96 -5.20 -2.05 -7.51
C VAL A 96 -5.33 -3.21 -6.52
N MET A 97 -5.35 -2.96 -5.21
CA MET A 97 -5.60 -4.00 -4.20
C MET A 97 -6.95 -4.70 -4.40
N ILE A 98 -8.01 -3.95 -4.72
CA ILE A 98 -9.33 -4.52 -5.05
C ILE A 98 -9.22 -5.43 -6.29
N GLY A 99 -8.50 -4.99 -7.33
CA GLY A 99 -8.24 -5.79 -8.53
C GLY A 99 -7.39 -7.04 -8.28
N LEU A 100 -6.53 -7.02 -7.25
CA LEU A 100 -5.80 -8.19 -6.74
C LEU A 100 -6.67 -9.12 -5.85
N GLY A 101 -7.95 -8.80 -5.66
CA GLY A 101 -8.90 -9.63 -4.92
C GLY A 101 -9.01 -9.34 -3.43
N ILE A 102 -8.37 -8.27 -2.92
CA ILE A 102 -8.53 -7.83 -1.53
C ILE A 102 -9.97 -7.40 -1.27
N LYS A 103 -10.55 -7.95 -0.20
CA LYS A 103 -11.91 -7.61 0.27
C LYS A 103 -11.92 -6.81 1.58
N THR A 104 -10.84 -6.90 2.34
CA THR A 104 -10.71 -6.26 3.65
C THR A 104 -9.47 -5.36 3.64
N LEU A 105 -9.69 -4.08 3.97
CA LEU A 105 -8.64 -3.07 4.06
C LEU A 105 -8.55 -2.56 5.50
N ILE A 106 -7.36 -2.63 6.08
CA ILE A 106 -7.04 -2.00 7.37
C ILE A 106 -6.35 -0.67 7.06
N VAL A 107 -6.93 0.43 7.52
CA VAL A 107 -6.34 1.77 7.37
C VAL A 107 -5.84 2.28 8.70
N THR A 108 -4.63 2.81 8.71
CA THR A 108 -4.02 3.40 9.89
C THR A 108 -3.55 4.82 9.59
N ASN A 109 -3.59 5.70 10.59
CA ASN A 109 -3.14 7.07 10.47
C ASN A 109 -2.67 7.60 11.84
N ALA A 110 -1.92 8.70 11.81
CA ALA A 110 -1.69 9.52 12.97
C ALA A 110 -2.70 10.67 12.98
N ALA A 111 -3.28 10.95 14.16
CA ALA A 111 -4.25 12.01 14.36
C ALA A 111 -4.00 12.71 15.70
N GLY A 112 -4.38 13.99 15.79
CA GLY A 112 -4.41 14.71 17.05
C GLY A 112 -5.68 14.36 17.85
N GLY A 113 -5.52 14.05 19.13
CA GLY A 113 -6.65 13.88 20.04
C GLY A 113 -7.29 15.22 20.37
N VAL A 114 -8.61 15.32 20.19
CA VAL A 114 -9.39 16.54 20.46
C VAL A 114 -10.41 16.35 21.58
N ASN A 115 -10.57 15.12 22.06
CA ASN A 115 -11.41 14.79 23.21
C ASN A 115 -10.51 14.76 24.46
N GLU A 116 -10.94 15.44 25.52
CA GLU A 116 -10.22 15.60 26.79
C GLU A 116 -10.62 14.53 27.82
#